data_AF-A0A7R7XF52-F1
#
_entry.id   AF-A0A7R7XF52-F1
#
_cell.length_a   1.000
_cell.length_b   1.000
_cell.length_c   1.000
_cell.angle_alpha   90.00
_cell.angle_beta   90.00
_cell.angle_gamma   90.00
#
_symmetry.space_group_name_H-M   'P 1'
#
loop_
_entity.id
_entity.type
_entity.pdbx_description
1 polymer ?
#
loop_
_entity_poly.entity_id
_entity_poly.type
_entity_poly.pdbx_seq_one_letter_code
_entity_poly.pdbx_strand_id
1 'polypeptide(L)'
;MEFDPKTPSYLTSDPKSFGHKSVNDRWPVIVTSAIDDLHRTVADVTDEEKRKEGKSIIEQLAKLKYEIQHDRQMTPLQDDSEPGIEEYNEELEQRGNPKWHDVSWLFSECYLYRRVATLFALSKHWKRYDVFSRQKMDTFKSSRPAVIELAARYKELATEAKKGHNTEETDRLLFREMCEICLWGNATDLSLLTSLTYEDIQKLQGSQARKDAEENILVNDLDAAFAALRQSKNEGKAERRVDIVLDNAGFELFVDLILAGYLLSAGIATSVALRPKVIPWFVSDVVPQDFADLIQALADPQSFYTAPDDSGREKTPLSDKELEEVKFLFDQWSNFHAEGKLIIRPHPFWTMGGSYWRLPHVAPDLFEDLKESELVLFKGDLNYRKLTNDAAWDPTTPFTTAIGPLGPHSGIRAMSFRTCKADVVVGLPAGKDEELRKVYGGSGSGGREWAWSGKWAVISFSDGKA
;
A
#
# COMPACT_ATOMS: atom_id res chain seq x y z
N MET A 1 1.88 6.83 24.06
CA MET A 1 2.98 5.86 24.02
C MET A 1 4.29 6.64 24.00
N GLU A 2 5.37 6.08 24.57
CA GLU A 2 6.63 6.81 24.82
C GLU A 2 7.23 7.47 23.56
N PHE A 3 7.26 6.75 22.44
CA PHE A 3 7.91 7.20 21.20
C PHE A 3 6.95 7.81 20.15
N ASP A 4 5.67 7.97 20.48
CA ASP A 4 4.72 8.65 19.60
C ASP A 4 4.80 10.18 19.81
N PRO A 5 4.42 11.00 18.80
CA PRO A 5 4.34 12.44 18.97
C PRO A 5 3.34 12.84 20.06
N LYS A 6 3.55 14.04 20.63
CA LYS A 6 2.62 14.63 21.60
C LYS A 6 1.30 15.11 20.96
N THR A 7 1.26 15.21 19.64
CA THR A 7 0.05 15.56 18.88
C THR A 7 -1.01 14.48 19.07
N PRO A 8 -2.25 14.83 19.47
CA PRO A 8 -3.31 13.85 19.68
C PRO A 8 -3.59 13.00 18.43
N SER A 9 -3.76 11.69 18.59
CA SER A 9 -4.20 10.79 17.52
C SER A 9 -5.70 10.92 17.25
N TYR A 10 -6.14 10.62 16.03
CA TYR A 10 -7.57 10.40 15.77
C TYR A 10 -8.10 9.23 16.60
N LEU A 11 -9.30 9.41 17.15
CA LEU A 11 -9.97 8.44 18.01
C LEU A 11 -11.22 7.91 17.32
N THR A 12 -11.56 6.64 17.59
CA THR A 12 -12.83 6.06 17.14
C THR A 12 -14.06 6.71 17.79
N SER A 13 -13.87 7.44 18.89
CA SER A 13 -14.91 8.18 19.59
C SER A 13 -15.25 9.54 18.96
N ASP A 14 -14.45 10.08 18.05
CA ASP A 14 -14.72 11.38 17.42
C ASP A 14 -15.74 11.25 16.28
N PRO A 15 -17.01 11.68 16.47
CA PRO A 15 -18.08 11.50 15.49
C PRO A 15 -17.84 12.25 14.18
N LYS A 16 -16.87 13.16 14.14
CA LYS A 16 -16.50 13.93 12.94
C LYS A 16 -15.38 13.26 12.16
N SER A 17 -14.77 12.20 12.68
CA SER A 17 -13.62 11.55 12.08
C SER A 17 -13.99 10.35 11.21
N PHE A 18 -13.11 10.00 10.28
CA PHE A 18 -13.26 8.75 9.53
C PHE A 18 -13.00 7.52 10.40
N GLY A 19 -12.26 7.65 11.51
CA GLY A 19 -12.10 6.60 12.50
C GLY A 19 -13.44 6.14 13.08
N HIS A 20 -14.31 7.10 13.41
CA HIS A 20 -15.67 6.80 13.88
C HIS A 20 -16.53 6.11 12.82
N LYS A 21 -16.50 6.59 11.57
CA LYS A 21 -17.18 5.91 10.46
C LYS A 21 -16.63 4.50 10.23
N SER A 22 -15.32 4.32 10.36
CA SER A 22 -14.66 3.04 10.12
C SER A 22 -15.07 1.99 11.15
N VAL A 23 -15.08 2.32 12.45
CA VAL A 23 -15.50 1.37 13.49
C VAL A 23 -16.98 1.01 13.41
N ASN A 24 -17.86 1.97 13.14
CA ASN A 24 -19.30 1.74 13.13
C ASN A 24 -19.78 1.03 11.85
N ASP A 25 -19.23 1.40 10.69
CA ASP A 25 -19.77 0.96 9.40
C ASP A 25 -18.86 -0.02 8.67
N ARG A 26 -17.54 0.24 8.65
CA ARG A 26 -16.61 -0.48 7.75
C ARG A 26 -16.08 -1.77 8.35
N TRP A 27 -15.60 -1.75 9.59
CA TRP A 27 -15.01 -2.94 10.21
C TRP A 27 -15.99 -4.11 10.33
N PRO A 28 -17.27 -3.91 10.72
CA PRO A 28 -18.25 -5.00 10.71
C PRO A 28 -18.47 -5.60 9.33
N VAL A 29 -18.43 -4.78 8.26
CA VAL A 29 -18.53 -5.25 6.87
C VAL A 29 -17.31 -6.08 6.50
N ILE A 30 -16.09 -5.61 6.83
CA ILE A 30 -14.85 -6.33 6.55
C ILE A 30 -14.83 -7.71 7.23
N VAL A 31 -15.22 -7.79 8.51
CA VAL A 31 -15.29 -9.07 9.23
C VAL A 31 -16.38 -9.96 8.63
N THR A 32 -17.50 -9.39 8.15
CA THR A 32 -18.54 -10.15 7.43
C THR A 32 -18.00 -10.73 6.12
N SER A 33 -17.26 -9.95 5.34
CA SER A 33 -16.63 -10.46 4.10
C SER A 33 -15.64 -11.59 4.37
N ALA A 34 -14.85 -11.51 5.45
CA ALA A 34 -13.97 -12.61 5.86
C ALA A 34 -14.74 -13.87 6.27
N ILE A 35 -15.87 -13.71 6.97
CA ILE A 35 -16.79 -14.82 7.30
C ILE A 35 -17.35 -15.46 6.04
N ASP A 36 -17.85 -14.66 5.10
CA ASP A 36 -18.46 -15.14 3.86
C ASP A 36 -17.43 -15.88 2.98
N ASP A 37 -16.20 -15.35 2.90
CA ASP A 37 -15.10 -15.95 2.16
C ASP A 37 -14.72 -17.33 2.72
N LEU A 38 -14.51 -17.40 4.04
CA LEU A 38 -14.17 -18.64 4.73
C LEU A 38 -15.33 -19.64 4.66
N HIS A 39 -16.58 -19.19 4.84
CA HIS A 39 -17.76 -20.05 4.74
C HIS A 39 -17.85 -20.72 3.36
N ARG A 40 -17.59 -19.97 2.29
CA ARG A 40 -17.53 -20.53 0.92
C ARG A 40 -16.48 -21.63 0.83
N THR A 41 -15.26 -21.37 1.30
CA THR A 41 -14.18 -22.36 1.23
C THR A 41 -14.46 -23.58 2.09
N VAL A 42 -15.02 -23.40 3.29
CA VAL A 42 -15.40 -24.50 4.20
C VAL A 42 -16.47 -25.40 3.59
N ALA A 43 -17.38 -24.87 2.77
CA ALA A 43 -18.42 -25.66 2.10
C ALA A 43 -17.83 -26.75 1.18
N ASP A 44 -16.68 -26.47 0.57
CA ASP A 44 -16.00 -27.38 -0.36
C ASP A 44 -14.99 -28.33 0.33
N VAL A 45 -14.71 -28.13 1.62
CA VAL A 45 -13.77 -28.99 2.36
C VAL A 45 -14.41 -30.35 2.63
N THR A 46 -13.75 -31.44 2.23
CA THR A 46 -14.20 -32.82 2.46
C THR A 46 -13.66 -33.44 3.76
N ASP A 47 -12.52 -32.97 4.25
CA ASP A 47 -11.94 -33.39 5.54
C ASP A 47 -12.76 -32.82 6.72
N GLU A 48 -13.34 -33.71 7.53
CA GLU A 48 -14.29 -33.29 8.56
C GLU A 48 -13.64 -32.51 9.72
N GLU A 49 -12.38 -32.82 10.06
CA GLU A 49 -11.64 -32.09 11.10
C GLU A 49 -11.30 -30.67 10.63
N LYS A 50 -10.80 -30.53 9.40
CA LYS A 50 -10.55 -29.21 8.78
C LYS A 50 -11.85 -28.41 8.65
N ARG A 51 -12.95 -29.05 8.25
CA ARG A 51 -14.26 -28.40 8.13
C ARG A 51 -14.78 -27.91 9.49
N LYS A 52 -14.67 -28.74 10.53
CA LYS A 52 -15.07 -28.37 11.90
C LYS A 52 -14.23 -27.22 12.44
N GLU A 53 -12.92 -27.25 12.24
CA GLU A 53 -12.03 -26.16 12.64
C GLU A 53 -12.38 -24.86 11.89
N GLY A 54 -12.67 -24.93 10.59
CA GLY A 54 -13.09 -23.77 9.79
C GLY A 54 -14.40 -23.16 10.30
N LYS A 55 -15.40 -23.99 10.66
CA LYS A 55 -16.64 -23.52 11.31
C LYS A 55 -16.37 -22.83 12.65
N SER A 56 -15.44 -23.35 13.45
CA SER A 56 -15.05 -22.72 14.72
C SER A 56 -14.39 -21.35 14.51
N ILE A 57 -13.58 -21.18 13.46
CA ILE A 57 -13.01 -19.87 13.12
C ILE A 57 -14.11 -18.89 12.70
N ILE A 58 -15.10 -19.34 11.91
CA ILE A 58 -16.28 -18.53 11.52
C ILE A 58 -17.02 -18.03 12.77
N GLU A 59 -17.26 -18.89 13.76
CA GLU A 59 -17.90 -18.51 15.03
C GLU A 59 -17.09 -17.44 15.79
N GLN A 60 -15.75 -17.58 15.81
CA GLN A 60 -14.87 -16.61 16.46
C GLN A 60 -14.83 -15.26 15.73
N LEU A 61 -14.86 -15.25 14.38
CA LEU A 61 -15.00 -14.02 13.60
C LEU A 61 -16.36 -13.35 13.85
N ALA A 62 -17.44 -14.13 13.94
CA ALA A 62 -18.77 -13.60 14.29
C ALA A 62 -18.79 -12.99 15.70
N LYS A 63 -18.08 -13.59 16.66
CA LYS A 63 -17.88 -13.02 17.99
C LYS A 63 -17.10 -11.70 17.94
N LEU A 64 -16.01 -11.64 17.19
CA LEU A 64 -15.23 -10.40 17.00
C LEU A 64 -16.10 -9.29 16.39
N LYS A 65 -16.91 -9.60 15.35
CA LYS A 65 -17.88 -8.66 14.78
C LYS A 65 -18.85 -8.16 15.85
N TYR A 66 -19.41 -9.05 16.66
CA TYR A 66 -20.31 -8.69 17.76
C TYR A 66 -19.63 -7.76 18.78
N GLU A 67 -18.38 -8.05 19.13
CA GLU A 67 -17.58 -7.23 20.05
C GLU A 67 -17.42 -5.79 19.54
N ILE A 68 -17.08 -5.63 18.27
CA ILE A 68 -16.96 -4.32 17.61
C ILE A 68 -18.31 -3.59 17.64
N GLN A 69 -19.36 -4.21 17.11
CA GLN A 69 -20.68 -3.57 16.96
C GLN A 69 -21.34 -3.15 18.29
N HIS A 70 -20.97 -3.80 19.40
CA HIS A 70 -21.54 -3.53 20.73
C HIS A 70 -20.56 -2.82 21.66
N ASP A 71 -19.52 -2.20 21.11
CA ASP A 71 -18.51 -1.43 21.86
C ASP A 71 -18.00 -2.20 23.09
N ARG A 72 -17.63 -3.47 22.87
CA ARG A 72 -17.09 -4.32 23.93
C ARG A 72 -15.66 -3.90 24.25
N GLN A 73 -15.22 -4.26 25.45
CA GLN A 73 -13.84 -4.07 25.85
C GLN A 73 -12.91 -4.93 24.98
N MET A 74 -11.81 -4.34 24.53
CA MET A 74 -10.75 -5.05 23.83
C MET A 74 -9.96 -5.93 24.82
N THR A 75 -9.60 -7.14 24.42
CA THR A 75 -8.99 -8.15 25.31
C THR A 75 -7.57 -8.51 24.89
N PRO A 76 -6.71 -9.06 25.75
CA PRO A 76 -5.42 -9.56 25.30
C PRO A 76 -5.55 -10.56 24.14
N LEU A 77 -4.63 -10.47 23.17
CA LEU A 77 -4.43 -11.45 22.12
C LEU A 77 -3.91 -12.76 22.73
N GLN A 78 -4.38 -13.88 22.18
CA GLN A 78 -3.82 -15.19 22.50
C GLN A 78 -2.44 -15.33 21.86
N ASP A 79 -1.52 -15.96 22.58
CA ASP A 79 -0.17 -16.24 22.08
C ASP A 79 -0.22 -17.30 20.97
N ASP A 80 0.08 -16.86 19.75
CA ASP A 80 0.20 -17.70 18.56
C ASP A 80 1.64 -18.01 18.18
N SER A 81 2.60 -17.65 19.06
CA SER A 81 4.04 -17.77 18.84
C SER A 81 4.58 -17.00 17.63
N GLU A 82 3.79 -16.07 17.06
CA GLU A 82 4.24 -15.15 16.01
C GLU A 82 4.61 -13.79 16.62
N PRO A 83 5.56 -13.03 16.04
CA PRO A 83 5.99 -11.74 16.56
C PRO A 83 4.83 -10.74 16.79
N GLY A 84 4.99 -9.84 17.76
CA GLY A 84 4.06 -8.74 18.01
C GLY A 84 2.99 -9.00 19.07
N ILE A 85 2.73 -10.25 19.50
CA ILE A 85 1.66 -10.53 20.49
C ILE A 85 1.91 -9.81 21.80
N GLU A 86 3.12 -9.93 22.34
CA GLU A 86 3.51 -9.33 23.61
C GLU A 86 3.37 -7.80 23.52
N GLU A 87 3.91 -7.20 22.45
CA GLU A 87 3.88 -5.76 22.21
C GLU A 87 2.45 -5.22 22.07
N TYR A 88 1.55 -5.95 21.40
CA TYR A 88 0.13 -5.58 21.33
C TYR A 88 -0.56 -5.65 22.69
N ASN A 89 -0.25 -6.68 23.49
CA ASN A 89 -0.86 -6.88 24.81
C ASN A 89 -0.36 -5.84 25.82
N GLU A 90 0.93 -5.53 25.80
CA GLU A 90 1.52 -4.46 26.61
C GLU A 90 0.92 -3.10 26.24
N GLU A 91 0.82 -2.76 24.95
CA GLU A 91 0.22 -1.50 24.52
C GLU A 91 -1.28 -1.44 24.87
N LEU A 92 -2.01 -2.56 24.77
CA LEU A 92 -3.41 -2.63 25.18
C LEU A 92 -3.57 -2.32 26.67
N GLU A 93 -2.71 -2.88 27.53
CA GLU A 93 -2.70 -2.62 28.96
C GLU A 93 -2.32 -1.17 29.28
N GLN A 94 -1.29 -0.62 28.63
CA GLN A 94 -0.86 0.78 28.78
C GLN A 94 -1.97 1.77 28.37
N ARG A 95 -2.87 1.36 27.47
CA ARG A 95 -4.07 2.11 27.06
C ARG A 95 -5.27 1.91 27.99
N GLY A 96 -5.12 1.13 29.06
CA GLY A 96 -6.16 0.87 30.05
C GLY A 96 -7.23 -0.12 29.59
N ASN A 97 -6.92 -1.02 28.64
CA ASN A 97 -7.86 -1.97 28.05
C ASN A 97 -9.14 -1.28 27.54
N PRO A 98 -9.02 -0.42 26.50
CA PRO A 98 -10.12 0.42 26.03
C PRO A 98 -11.23 -0.40 25.36
N LYS A 99 -12.31 0.28 24.97
CA LYS A 99 -13.36 -0.29 24.14
C LYS A 99 -13.17 0.10 22.67
N TRP A 100 -13.80 -0.64 21.76
CA TRP A 100 -13.65 -0.45 20.32
C TRP A 100 -14.01 0.97 19.85
N HIS A 101 -15.00 1.62 20.45
CA HIS A 101 -15.48 2.95 20.04
C HIS A 101 -14.80 4.09 20.82
N ASP A 102 -13.80 3.81 21.66
CA ASP A 102 -13.04 4.85 22.36
C ASP A 102 -11.55 4.46 22.51
N VAL A 103 -10.84 4.49 21.38
CA VAL A 103 -9.43 4.13 21.28
C VAL A 103 -8.80 4.81 20.06
N SER A 104 -7.47 4.94 20.05
CA SER A 104 -6.72 5.37 18.86
C SER A 104 -7.12 4.55 17.64
N TRP A 105 -7.49 5.23 16.57
CA TRP A 105 -7.96 4.59 15.34
C TRP A 105 -6.87 3.71 14.72
N LEU A 106 -5.64 4.22 14.57
CA LEU A 106 -4.51 3.44 14.06
C LEU A 106 -4.28 2.14 14.84
N PHE A 107 -4.19 2.21 16.17
CA PHE A 107 -3.92 1.04 17.00
C PHE A 107 -5.04 0.00 16.89
N SER A 108 -6.30 0.43 17.03
CA SER A 108 -7.44 -0.47 17.03
C SER A 108 -7.69 -1.14 15.68
N GLU A 109 -7.44 -0.44 14.57
CA GLU A 109 -7.52 -1.04 13.24
C GLU A 109 -6.40 -2.07 13.02
N CYS A 110 -5.17 -1.77 13.44
CA CYS A 110 -4.08 -2.74 13.40
C CYS A 110 -4.39 -3.97 14.28
N TYR A 111 -4.90 -3.74 15.49
CA TYR A 111 -5.30 -4.79 16.42
C TYR A 111 -6.42 -5.66 15.85
N LEU A 112 -7.39 -5.10 15.11
CA LEU A 112 -8.44 -5.86 14.42
C LEU A 112 -7.83 -6.91 13.48
N TYR A 113 -6.91 -6.51 12.61
CA TYR A 113 -6.27 -7.45 11.69
C TYR A 113 -5.35 -8.44 12.40
N ARG A 114 -4.65 -8.00 13.47
CA ARG A 114 -3.86 -8.93 14.29
C ARG A 114 -4.74 -9.98 14.97
N ARG A 115 -5.90 -9.60 15.52
CA ARG A 115 -6.91 -10.52 16.08
C ARG A 115 -7.36 -11.54 15.05
N VAL A 116 -7.71 -11.09 13.84
CA VAL A 116 -8.12 -11.98 12.75
C VAL A 116 -6.99 -12.96 12.40
N ALA A 117 -5.77 -12.47 12.19
CA ALA A 117 -4.62 -13.31 11.87
C ALA A 117 -4.32 -14.35 12.96
N THR A 118 -4.45 -13.99 14.25
CA THR A 118 -4.26 -14.91 15.38
C THR A 118 -5.24 -16.09 15.34
N LEU A 119 -6.51 -15.87 14.94
CA LEU A 119 -7.50 -16.95 14.82
C LEU A 119 -7.04 -18.04 13.84
N PHE A 120 -6.43 -17.62 12.72
CA PHE A 120 -5.86 -18.54 11.75
C PHE A 120 -4.54 -19.13 12.26
N ALA A 121 -3.65 -18.31 12.82
CA ALA A 121 -2.33 -18.75 13.29
C ALA A 121 -2.37 -19.87 14.34
N LEU A 122 -3.38 -19.86 15.20
CA LEU A 122 -3.64 -20.88 16.23
C LEU A 122 -4.27 -22.17 15.69
N SER A 123 -4.80 -22.14 14.47
CA SER A 123 -5.43 -23.31 13.85
C SER A 123 -4.37 -24.27 13.29
N LYS A 124 -4.75 -25.54 13.16
CA LYS A 124 -3.91 -26.58 12.56
C LYS A 124 -4.04 -26.63 11.04
N HIS A 125 -5.25 -26.54 10.51
CA HIS A 125 -5.55 -26.75 9.09
C HIS A 125 -5.73 -25.46 8.30
N TRP A 126 -5.87 -24.31 8.99
CA TRP A 126 -6.10 -23.00 8.38
C TRP A 126 -4.98 -22.00 8.64
N LYS A 127 -3.83 -22.43 9.21
CA LYS A 127 -2.71 -21.54 9.62
C LYS A 127 -2.24 -20.56 8.55
N ARG A 128 -2.29 -20.97 7.28
CA ARG A 128 -1.83 -20.17 6.13
C ARG A 128 -2.96 -19.67 5.24
N TYR A 129 -4.21 -19.75 5.70
CA TYR A 129 -5.35 -19.30 4.93
C TYR A 129 -5.42 -17.77 4.95
N ASP A 130 -5.36 -17.14 3.78
CA ASP A 130 -5.63 -15.72 3.61
C ASP A 130 -7.10 -15.54 3.16
N VAL A 131 -7.94 -15.08 4.07
CA VAL A 131 -9.37 -14.74 3.84
C VAL A 131 -9.58 -13.63 2.80
N PHE A 132 -8.53 -12.92 2.39
CA PHE A 132 -8.61 -11.82 1.44
C PHE A 132 -8.01 -12.16 0.07
N SER A 133 -7.29 -13.29 -0.07
CA SER A 133 -6.59 -13.68 -1.30
C SER A 133 -7.53 -13.75 -2.51
N ARG A 134 -8.73 -14.31 -2.35
CA ARG A 134 -9.76 -14.36 -3.41
C ARG A 134 -10.10 -12.97 -3.93
N GLN A 135 -10.42 -12.04 -3.04
CA GLN A 135 -10.75 -10.66 -3.40
C GLN A 135 -9.58 -9.94 -4.09
N LYS A 136 -8.34 -10.13 -3.60
CA LYS A 136 -7.13 -9.54 -4.21
C LYS A 136 -6.97 -10.00 -5.67
N MET A 137 -7.09 -11.30 -5.92
CA MET A 137 -6.94 -11.87 -7.26
C MET A 137 -8.10 -11.53 -8.20
N ASP A 138 -9.34 -11.51 -7.71
CA ASP A 138 -10.51 -11.09 -8.50
C ASP A 138 -10.38 -9.62 -8.94
N THR A 139 -9.92 -8.76 -8.03
CA THR A 139 -9.67 -7.35 -8.33
C THR A 139 -8.57 -7.20 -9.39
N PHE A 140 -7.48 -7.97 -9.29
CA PHE A 140 -6.44 -7.98 -10.33
C PHE A 140 -6.98 -8.46 -11.68
N LYS A 141 -7.74 -9.56 -11.71
CA LYS A 141 -8.33 -10.12 -12.92
C LYS A 141 -9.27 -9.12 -13.62
N SER A 142 -10.00 -8.31 -12.85
CA SER A 142 -10.86 -7.24 -13.36
C SER A 142 -10.09 -6.08 -14.01
N SER A 143 -8.81 -5.92 -13.68
CA SER A 143 -7.93 -4.87 -14.21
C SER A 143 -7.27 -5.24 -15.54
N ARG A 144 -7.72 -6.33 -16.19
CA ARG A 144 -7.16 -6.86 -17.44
C ARG A 144 -6.83 -5.79 -18.50
N PRO A 145 -7.73 -4.85 -18.87
CA PRO A 145 -7.42 -3.88 -19.92
C PRO A 145 -6.22 -2.99 -19.57
N ALA A 146 -6.14 -2.54 -18.31
CA ALA A 146 -5.05 -1.71 -17.83
C ALA A 146 -3.73 -2.47 -17.75
N VAL A 147 -3.77 -3.75 -17.33
CA VAL A 147 -2.59 -4.62 -17.30
C VAL A 147 -2.00 -4.81 -18.69
N ILE A 148 -2.85 -5.06 -19.69
CA ILE A 148 -2.43 -5.28 -21.08
C ILE A 148 -1.81 -4.00 -21.67
N GLU A 149 -2.48 -2.85 -21.51
CA GLU A 149 -1.95 -1.56 -22.00
C GLU A 149 -0.58 -1.27 -21.38
N LEU A 150 -0.46 -1.40 -20.04
CA LEU A 150 0.81 -1.17 -19.35
C LEU A 150 1.90 -2.16 -19.74
N ALA A 151 1.56 -3.42 -20.00
CA ALA A 151 2.53 -4.41 -20.48
C ALA A 151 3.12 -4.03 -21.83
N ALA A 152 2.27 -3.60 -22.77
CA ALA A 152 2.71 -3.11 -24.08
C ALA A 152 3.67 -1.92 -23.95
N ARG A 153 3.28 -0.90 -23.18
CA ARG A 153 4.07 0.33 -23.00
C ARG A 153 5.38 0.08 -22.28
N TYR A 154 5.35 -0.72 -21.22
CA TYR A 154 6.55 -1.04 -20.48
C TYR A 154 7.56 -1.82 -21.33
N LYS A 155 7.10 -2.71 -22.21
CA LYS A 155 7.98 -3.43 -23.14
C LYS A 155 8.73 -2.47 -24.07
N GLU A 156 8.03 -1.49 -24.63
CA GLU A 156 8.62 -0.45 -25.47
C GLU A 156 9.66 0.36 -24.67
N LEU A 157 9.26 0.87 -23.50
CA LEU A 157 10.12 1.64 -22.60
C LEU A 157 11.38 0.91 -22.16
N ALA A 158 11.25 -0.33 -21.68
CA ALA A 158 12.37 -1.12 -21.20
C ALA A 158 13.35 -1.46 -22.34
N THR A 159 12.84 -1.61 -23.57
CA THR A 159 13.66 -1.82 -24.77
C THR A 159 14.41 -0.55 -25.16
N GLU A 160 13.78 0.63 -25.04
CA GLU A 160 14.41 1.91 -25.35
C GLU A 160 15.41 2.36 -24.28
N ALA A 161 15.14 2.11 -23.00
CA ALA A 161 16.05 2.40 -21.90
C ALA A 161 17.43 1.75 -22.10
N LYS A 162 17.48 0.54 -22.69
CA LYS A 162 18.73 -0.16 -23.04
C LYS A 162 19.57 0.55 -24.10
N LYS A 163 18.98 1.44 -24.91
CA LYS A 163 19.69 2.17 -25.97
C LYS A 163 20.45 3.39 -25.45
N GLY A 164 20.15 3.90 -24.25
CA GLY A 164 20.97 4.88 -23.53
C GLY A 164 21.02 6.31 -24.11
N HIS A 165 19.92 6.81 -24.71
CA HIS A 165 19.92 8.07 -25.46
C HIS A 165 18.99 9.19 -24.93
N ASN A 166 18.62 9.15 -23.64
CA ASN A 166 17.61 10.09 -23.13
C ASN A 166 18.22 11.37 -22.57
N THR A 167 17.49 12.47 -22.73
CA THR A 167 17.81 13.73 -22.04
C THR A 167 17.34 13.68 -20.59
N GLU A 168 17.94 14.51 -19.74
CA GLU A 168 17.50 14.69 -18.35
C GLU A 168 16.00 15.00 -18.22
N GLU A 169 15.51 15.89 -19.07
CA GLU A 169 14.11 16.31 -19.04
C GLU A 169 13.18 15.14 -19.42
N THR A 170 13.61 14.31 -20.37
CA THR A 170 12.84 13.11 -20.75
C THR A 170 12.81 12.09 -19.62
N ASP A 171 13.94 11.83 -18.96
CA ASP A 171 13.99 10.94 -17.80
C ASP A 171 13.14 11.47 -16.63
N ARG A 172 13.14 12.79 -16.41
CA ARG A 172 12.33 13.45 -15.38
C ARG A 172 10.83 13.29 -15.64
N LEU A 173 10.39 13.52 -16.88
CA LEU A 173 8.99 13.36 -17.27
C LEU A 173 8.53 11.90 -17.18
N LEU A 174 9.37 10.96 -17.59
CA LEU A 174 9.11 9.52 -17.43
C LEU A 174 8.99 9.11 -15.97
N PHE A 175 9.91 9.58 -15.14
CA PHE A 175 9.87 9.31 -13.71
C PHE A 175 8.56 9.84 -13.11
N ARG A 176 8.14 11.05 -13.48
CA ARG A 176 6.86 11.63 -13.03
C ARG A 176 5.68 10.73 -13.42
N GLU A 177 5.58 10.32 -14.69
CA GLU A 177 4.48 9.46 -15.12
C GLU A 177 4.45 8.12 -14.39
N MET A 178 5.60 7.46 -14.27
CA MET A 178 5.70 6.18 -13.55
C MET A 178 5.28 6.33 -12.09
N CYS A 179 5.64 7.45 -11.46
CA CYS A 179 5.25 7.75 -10.09
C CYS A 179 3.76 8.05 -9.96
N GLU A 180 3.16 8.78 -10.90
CA GLU A 180 1.73 9.08 -10.88
C GLU A 180 0.86 7.84 -11.10
N ILE A 181 1.24 6.94 -12.01
CA ILE A 181 0.57 5.64 -12.19
C ILE A 181 0.67 4.81 -10.91
N CYS A 182 1.85 4.79 -10.28
CA CYS A 182 2.08 4.11 -9.01
C CYS A 182 1.27 4.74 -7.85
N LEU A 183 1.10 6.06 -7.83
CA LEU A 183 0.31 6.79 -6.84
C LEU A 183 -1.19 6.44 -6.92
N TRP A 184 -1.75 6.49 -8.13
CA TRP A 184 -3.19 6.31 -8.32
C TRP A 184 -3.58 4.83 -8.34
N GLY A 185 -2.69 3.93 -8.77
CA GLY A 185 -2.94 2.49 -8.76
C GLY A 185 -4.25 2.15 -9.45
N ASN A 186 -5.17 1.50 -8.75
CA ASN A 186 -6.48 1.12 -9.29
C ASN A 186 -7.41 2.31 -9.60
N ALA A 187 -7.09 3.51 -9.10
CA ALA A 187 -7.79 4.75 -9.42
C ALA A 187 -7.22 5.46 -10.67
N THR A 188 -6.21 4.89 -11.32
CA THR A 188 -5.61 5.47 -12.53
C THR A 188 -6.62 5.43 -13.68
N ASP A 189 -6.90 6.61 -14.26
CA ASP A 189 -7.68 6.71 -15.49
C ASP A 189 -6.89 6.07 -16.65
N LEU A 190 -7.53 5.19 -17.44
CA LEU A 190 -6.90 4.54 -18.60
C LEU A 190 -6.27 5.54 -19.57
N SER A 191 -6.81 6.77 -19.67
CA SER A 191 -6.23 7.83 -20.49
C SER A 191 -4.82 8.24 -20.04
N LEU A 192 -4.48 8.10 -18.75
CA LEU A 192 -3.14 8.35 -18.22
C LEU A 192 -2.14 7.26 -18.61
N LEU A 193 -2.61 6.05 -18.93
CA LEU A 193 -1.73 4.94 -19.32
C LEU A 193 -1.26 5.04 -20.78
N THR A 194 -1.93 5.85 -21.60
CA THR A 194 -1.64 6.00 -23.05
C THR A 194 -0.34 6.75 -23.34
N SER A 195 0.29 7.28 -22.30
CA SER A 195 1.24 8.38 -22.37
C SER A 195 2.71 7.95 -22.16
N LEU A 196 2.93 6.65 -21.94
CA LEU A 196 4.17 6.08 -21.41
C LEU A 196 5.30 5.85 -22.43
N THR A 197 5.30 6.40 -23.64
CA THR A 197 6.43 6.21 -24.57
C THR A 197 7.29 7.47 -24.65
N TYR A 198 8.56 7.35 -25.01
CA TYR A 198 9.44 8.51 -25.18
C TYR A 198 8.89 9.48 -26.24
N GLU A 199 8.30 8.95 -27.32
CA GLU A 199 7.68 9.73 -28.38
C GLU A 199 6.40 10.43 -27.91
N ASP A 200 5.56 9.72 -27.14
CA ASP A 200 4.32 10.28 -26.59
C ASP A 200 4.64 11.36 -25.54
N ILE A 201 5.65 11.17 -24.69
CA ILE A 201 6.06 12.12 -23.64
C ILE A 201 6.49 13.47 -24.20
N GLN A 202 7.12 13.47 -25.37
CA GLN A 202 7.43 14.71 -26.07
C GLN A 202 6.18 15.44 -26.57
N LYS A 203 5.10 14.72 -26.86
CA LYS A 203 3.78 15.27 -27.26
C LYS A 203 2.88 15.61 -26.07
N LEU A 204 3.21 15.12 -24.87
CA LEU A 204 2.40 15.20 -23.65
C LEU A 204 2.42 16.53 -22.92
N GLN A 205 3.26 17.49 -23.34
CA GLN A 205 3.21 18.87 -22.88
C GLN A 205 1.90 19.53 -23.33
N GLY A 206 0.75 19.10 -22.79
CA GLY A 206 -0.56 19.57 -23.18
C GLY A 206 -1.75 18.62 -22.97
N SER A 207 -1.57 17.36 -22.55
CA SER A 207 -2.74 16.46 -22.37
C SER A 207 -3.63 16.92 -21.20
N GLN A 208 -4.94 17.01 -21.45
CA GLN A 208 -5.90 17.45 -20.44
C GLN A 208 -6.00 16.44 -19.29
N ALA A 209 -5.95 15.14 -19.58
CA ALA A 209 -6.01 14.08 -18.58
C ALA A 209 -4.88 14.19 -17.54
N ARG A 210 -3.65 14.52 -17.94
CA ARG A 210 -2.54 14.72 -17.00
C ARG A 210 -2.78 15.95 -16.11
N LYS A 211 -3.24 17.06 -16.68
CA LYS A 211 -3.56 18.27 -15.90
C LYS A 211 -4.64 17.98 -14.87
N ASP A 212 -5.70 17.27 -15.25
CA ASP A 212 -6.79 16.93 -14.36
C ASP A 212 -6.33 15.99 -13.22
N ALA A 213 -5.41 15.07 -13.50
CA ALA A 213 -4.81 14.20 -12.49
C ALA A 213 -3.86 14.97 -11.56
N GLU A 214 -3.00 15.83 -12.10
CA GLU A 214 -2.09 16.70 -11.35
C GLU A 214 -2.87 17.69 -10.45
N GLU A 215 -4.03 18.19 -10.91
CA GLU A 215 -4.89 19.08 -10.11
C GLU A 215 -5.41 18.42 -8.82
N ASN A 216 -5.52 17.09 -8.79
CA ASN A 216 -5.91 16.34 -7.61
C ASN A 216 -4.73 16.02 -6.67
N ILE A 217 -3.49 16.36 -7.04
CA ILE A 217 -2.29 16.19 -6.21
C ILE A 217 -2.02 17.51 -5.46
N LEU A 218 -2.34 17.54 -4.17
CA LEU A 218 -2.30 18.74 -3.34
C LEU A 218 -0.90 19.16 -2.90
N VAL A 219 0.03 18.20 -2.82
CA VAL A 219 1.45 18.38 -2.50
C VAL A 219 2.22 17.49 -3.46
N ASN A 220 3.22 18.02 -4.15
CA ASN A 220 3.96 17.27 -5.17
C ASN A 220 5.47 17.54 -5.10
N ASP A 221 6.19 16.68 -4.39
CA ASP A 221 7.64 16.76 -4.24
C ASP A 221 8.43 15.82 -5.18
N LEU A 222 7.83 15.35 -6.28
CA LEU A 222 8.47 14.38 -7.19
C LEU A 222 9.79 14.88 -7.77
N ASP A 223 9.87 16.16 -8.14
CA ASP A 223 11.08 16.72 -8.75
C ASP A 223 12.27 16.70 -7.76
N ALA A 224 12.00 16.88 -6.46
CA ALA A 224 13.04 16.79 -5.42
C ALA A 224 13.54 15.34 -5.24
N ALA A 225 12.63 14.37 -5.23
CA ALA A 225 12.99 12.96 -5.16
C ALA A 225 13.78 12.49 -6.39
N PHE A 226 13.38 12.93 -7.59
CA PHE A 226 14.11 12.64 -8.83
C PHE A 226 15.53 13.22 -8.80
N ALA A 227 15.67 14.47 -8.35
CA ALA A 227 16.98 15.12 -8.23
C ALA A 227 17.92 14.33 -7.30
N ALA A 228 17.42 13.85 -6.16
CA ALA A 228 18.20 13.05 -5.22
C ALA A 228 18.65 11.70 -5.81
N LEU A 229 17.75 10.97 -6.47
CA LEU A 229 18.10 9.71 -7.16
C LEU A 229 19.14 9.92 -8.26
N ARG A 230 18.97 11.00 -9.04
CA ARG A 230 19.88 11.33 -10.14
C ARG A 230 21.25 11.77 -9.65
N GLN A 231 21.31 12.53 -8.55
CA GLN A 231 22.58 12.88 -7.91
C GLN A 231 23.37 11.61 -7.56
N SER A 232 22.73 10.64 -6.92
CA SER A 232 23.38 9.36 -6.57
C SER A 232 23.85 8.57 -7.79
N LYS A 233 23.12 8.63 -8.91
CA LYS A 233 23.55 8.07 -10.20
C LYS A 233 24.78 8.79 -10.76
N ASN A 234 24.77 10.13 -10.76
CA ASN A 234 25.85 10.96 -11.30
C ASN A 234 27.14 10.87 -10.47
N GLU A 235 27.02 10.67 -9.15
CA GLU A 235 28.15 10.40 -8.25
C GLU A 235 28.78 9.00 -8.49
N GLY A 236 28.15 8.16 -9.32
CA GLY A 236 28.68 6.84 -9.66
C GLY A 236 28.61 5.84 -8.50
N LYS A 237 27.72 6.05 -7.52
CA LYS A 237 27.55 5.12 -6.39
C LYS A 237 27.32 3.70 -6.88
N ALA A 238 28.13 2.75 -6.40
CA ALA A 238 28.06 1.36 -6.86
C ALA A 238 26.72 0.68 -6.54
N GLU A 239 26.14 1.02 -5.39
CA GLU A 239 24.83 0.56 -4.96
C GLU A 239 23.88 1.77 -4.85
N ARG A 240 22.70 1.65 -5.47
CA ARG A 240 21.63 2.64 -5.46
C ARG A 240 20.31 1.90 -5.25
N ARG A 241 20.13 1.39 -4.04
CA ARG A 241 18.93 0.61 -3.68
C ARG A 241 17.73 1.54 -3.51
N VAL A 242 16.59 1.15 -4.07
CA VAL A 242 15.30 1.79 -3.78
C VAL A 242 14.42 0.81 -3.03
N ASP A 243 13.78 1.27 -1.97
CA ASP A 243 12.86 0.46 -1.19
C ASP A 243 11.43 0.90 -1.46
N ILE A 244 10.52 -0.07 -1.62
CA ILE A 244 9.08 0.19 -1.76
C ILE A 244 8.36 -0.52 -0.62
N VAL A 245 7.88 0.25 0.35
CA VAL A 245 6.97 -0.21 1.41
C VAL A 245 5.58 -0.28 0.83
N LEU A 246 5.15 -1.50 0.55
CA LEU A 246 3.98 -1.80 -0.26
C LEU A 246 2.67 -1.52 0.50
N ASP A 247 1.64 -1.17 -0.28
CA ASP A 247 0.24 -1.09 0.17
C ASP A 247 -0.51 -2.30 -0.40
N ASN A 248 -1.34 -2.13 -1.42
CA ASN A 248 -2.26 -3.17 -1.90
C ASN A 248 -1.66 -4.13 -2.94
N ALA A 249 -2.13 -5.37 -2.89
CA ALA A 249 -1.95 -6.38 -3.91
C ALA A 249 -2.78 -6.10 -5.18
N GLY A 250 -2.70 -7.02 -6.13
CA GLY A 250 -3.38 -6.91 -7.41
C GLY A 250 -2.80 -5.82 -8.29
N PHE A 251 -3.63 -4.92 -8.83
CA PHE A 251 -3.18 -3.95 -9.83
C PHE A 251 -2.25 -2.88 -9.24
N GLU A 252 -2.38 -2.54 -7.95
CA GLU A 252 -1.43 -1.63 -7.30
C GLU A 252 -0.02 -2.25 -7.20
N LEU A 253 0.10 -3.49 -6.71
CA LEU A 253 1.37 -4.21 -6.73
C LEU A 253 1.94 -4.35 -8.16
N PHE A 254 1.08 -4.59 -9.16
CA PHE A 254 1.51 -4.64 -10.55
C PHE A 254 2.15 -3.32 -11.02
N VAL A 255 1.53 -2.17 -10.73
CA VAL A 255 2.14 -0.87 -11.11
C VAL A 255 3.37 -0.53 -10.27
N ASP A 256 3.47 -1.02 -9.03
CA ASP A 256 4.70 -0.92 -8.24
C ASP A 256 5.86 -1.70 -8.89
N LEU A 257 5.57 -2.87 -9.51
CA LEU A 257 6.56 -3.63 -10.28
C LEU A 257 6.92 -2.97 -11.62
N ILE A 258 5.97 -2.28 -12.25
CA ILE A 258 6.25 -1.45 -13.44
C ILE A 258 7.24 -0.35 -13.07
N LEU A 259 7.02 0.38 -11.96
CA LEU A 259 7.94 1.40 -11.47
C LEU A 259 9.31 0.79 -11.10
N ALA A 260 9.34 -0.30 -10.33
CA ALA A 260 10.57 -0.99 -9.95
C ALA A 260 11.38 -1.42 -11.19
N GLY A 261 10.69 -2.03 -12.15
CA GLY A 261 11.28 -2.48 -13.39
C GLY A 261 11.78 -1.32 -14.27
N TYR A 262 11.13 -0.16 -14.24
CA TYR A 262 11.61 1.06 -14.91
C TYR A 262 12.88 1.59 -14.24
N LEU A 263 12.89 1.71 -12.91
CA LEU A 263 14.05 2.20 -12.15
C LEU A 263 15.31 1.35 -12.42
N LEU A 264 15.12 0.02 -12.52
CA LEU A 264 16.18 -0.93 -12.87
C LEU A 264 16.61 -0.80 -14.34
N SER A 265 15.65 -0.78 -15.27
CA SER A 265 15.93 -0.69 -16.71
C SER A 265 16.62 0.62 -17.10
N ALA A 266 16.26 1.73 -16.47
CA ALA A 266 16.85 3.05 -16.68
C ALA A 266 18.20 3.24 -15.93
N GLY A 267 18.62 2.26 -15.13
CA GLY A 267 19.83 2.33 -14.30
C GLY A 267 19.79 3.42 -13.23
N ILE A 268 18.59 3.91 -12.89
CA ILE A 268 18.37 4.86 -11.79
C ILE A 268 18.65 4.12 -10.47
N ALA A 269 18.05 2.95 -10.30
CA ALA A 269 18.35 2.02 -9.21
C ALA A 269 19.23 0.87 -9.71
N THR A 270 20.08 0.34 -8.82
CA THR A 270 20.82 -0.92 -9.08
C THR A 270 20.07 -2.13 -8.53
N SER A 271 19.26 -1.92 -7.51
CA SER A 271 18.39 -2.91 -6.89
C SER A 271 17.13 -2.24 -6.34
N VAL A 272 16.02 -2.99 -6.28
CA VAL A 272 14.76 -2.58 -5.68
C VAL A 272 14.34 -3.63 -4.66
N ALA A 273 14.08 -3.19 -3.43
CA ALA A 273 13.61 -4.03 -2.34
C ALA A 273 12.12 -3.74 -2.05
N LEU A 274 11.28 -4.73 -2.29
CA LEU A 274 9.86 -4.72 -1.96
C LEU A 274 9.66 -5.14 -0.50
N ARG A 275 8.92 -4.34 0.27
CA ARG A 275 8.67 -4.57 1.70
C ARG A 275 7.18 -4.88 1.94
N PRO A 276 6.77 -6.16 1.80
CA PRO A 276 5.39 -6.57 2.07
C PRO A 276 5.13 -6.74 3.57
N LYS A 277 3.85 -6.90 3.92
CA LYS A 277 3.37 -7.31 5.25
C LYS A 277 3.67 -8.80 5.49
N VAL A 278 3.65 -9.24 6.75
CA VAL A 278 3.95 -10.66 7.12
C VAL A 278 2.71 -11.52 7.35
N ILE A 279 1.54 -10.89 7.50
CA ILE A 279 0.25 -11.55 7.72
C ILE A 279 -0.81 -10.89 6.82
N PRO A 280 -1.94 -11.56 6.51
CA PRO A 280 -3.08 -10.91 5.86
C PRO A 280 -3.48 -9.64 6.61
N TRP A 281 -3.40 -8.50 5.92
CA TRP A 281 -3.40 -7.19 6.56
C TRP A 281 -4.25 -6.22 5.75
N PHE A 282 -5.06 -5.41 6.42
CA PHE A 282 -5.83 -4.32 5.81
C PHE A 282 -6.62 -4.71 4.53
N VAL A 283 -7.15 -5.94 4.53
CA VAL A 283 -7.81 -6.60 3.38
C VAL A 283 -6.83 -6.86 2.24
N SER A 284 -6.39 -5.82 1.55
CA SER A 284 -5.68 -5.95 0.29
C SER A 284 -4.17 -5.82 0.40
N ASP A 285 -3.59 -5.58 1.58
CA ASP A 285 -2.14 -5.37 1.65
C ASP A 285 -1.35 -6.58 1.18
N VAL A 286 -0.23 -6.29 0.50
CA VAL A 286 0.67 -7.30 -0.06
C VAL A 286 1.32 -8.12 1.06
N VAL A 287 1.16 -9.44 0.99
CA VAL A 287 2.00 -10.43 1.66
C VAL A 287 2.89 -11.14 0.62
N PRO A 288 3.96 -11.86 1.02
CA PRO A 288 4.83 -12.55 0.06
C PRO A 288 4.11 -13.46 -0.93
N GLN A 289 3.02 -14.11 -0.52
CA GLN A 289 2.23 -14.97 -1.39
C GLN A 289 1.56 -14.18 -2.54
N ASP A 290 1.11 -12.95 -2.30
CA ASP A 290 0.47 -12.13 -3.34
C ASP A 290 1.43 -11.78 -4.47
N PHE A 291 2.72 -11.59 -4.17
CA PHE A 291 3.74 -11.42 -5.20
C PHE A 291 3.91 -12.69 -6.03
N ALA A 292 4.00 -13.86 -5.38
CA ALA A 292 4.11 -15.13 -6.08
C ALA A 292 2.89 -15.39 -6.98
N ASP A 293 1.68 -15.10 -6.49
CA ASP A 293 0.43 -15.27 -7.23
C ASP A 293 0.36 -14.31 -8.43
N LEU A 294 0.81 -13.06 -8.27
CA LEU A 294 0.91 -12.10 -9.38
C LEU A 294 1.89 -12.59 -10.45
N ILE A 295 3.10 -13.00 -10.07
CA ILE A 295 4.10 -13.51 -11.02
C ILE A 295 3.59 -14.76 -11.74
N GLN A 296 2.90 -15.67 -11.03
CA GLN A 296 2.28 -16.84 -11.63
C GLN A 296 1.17 -16.48 -12.63
N ALA A 297 0.37 -15.45 -12.32
CA ALA A 297 -0.65 -14.94 -13.24
C ALA A 297 -0.03 -14.35 -14.52
N LEU A 298 1.17 -13.76 -14.45
CA LEU A 298 1.89 -13.25 -15.62
C LEU A 298 2.66 -14.34 -16.38
N ALA A 299 3.02 -15.44 -15.72
CA ALA A 299 3.66 -16.60 -16.34
C ALA A 299 2.69 -17.40 -17.23
N ASP A 300 1.45 -17.56 -16.77
CA ASP A 300 0.37 -18.20 -17.52
C ASP A 300 -0.88 -17.30 -17.62
N PRO A 301 -0.76 -16.16 -18.34
CA PRO A 301 -1.81 -15.15 -18.39
C PRO A 301 -3.05 -15.64 -19.15
N GLN A 302 -2.87 -16.56 -20.10
CA GLN A 302 -3.98 -17.16 -20.82
C GLN A 302 -4.88 -17.92 -19.85
N SER A 303 -4.33 -18.89 -19.10
CA SER A 303 -5.11 -19.65 -18.11
C SER A 303 -5.70 -18.75 -17.03
N PHE A 304 -4.95 -17.75 -16.55
CA PHE A 304 -5.43 -16.82 -15.53
C PHE A 304 -6.70 -16.06 -15.96
N TYR A 305 -6.67 -15.41 -17.13
CA TYR A 305 -7.79 -14.60 -17.61
C TYR A 305 -8.97 -15.42 -18.14
N THR A 306 -8.74 -16.65 -18.62
CA THR A 306 -9.82 -17.54 -19.08
C THR A 306 -10.28 -18.56 -18.05
N ALA A 307 -9.71 -18.57 -16.83
CA ALA A 307 -10.19 -19.45 -15.77
C ALA A 307 -11.69 -19.19 -15.50
N PRO A 308 -12.51 -20.25 -15.33
CA PRO A 308 -13.92 -20.12 -14.99
C PRO A 308 -14.12 -19.31 -13.71
N ASP A 309 -15.22 -18.57 -13.64
CA ASP A 309 -15.66 -17.88 -12.43
C ASP A 309 -17.18 -18.01 -12.25
N ASP A 310 -17.68 -17.55 -11.10
CA ASP A 310 -19.10 -17.63 -10.73
C ASP A 310 -20.02 -16.84 -11.67
N SER A 311 -19.47 -16.02 -12.58
CA SER A 311 -20.29 -15.24 -13.53
C SER A 311 -20.87 -16.09 -14.65
N GLY A 312 -20.30 -17.28 -14.91
CA GLY A 312 -20.70 -18.16 -16.01
C GLY A 312 -20.50 -17.55 -17.40
N ARG A 313 -19.82 -16.39 -17.50
CA ARG A 313 -19.56 -15.70 -18.77
C ARG A 313 -18.35 -16.29 -19.46
N GLU A 314 -18.47 -16.52 -20.76
CA GLU A 314 -17.33 -16.86 -21.61
C GLU A 314 -16.31 -15.71 -21.59
N LYS A 315 -15.03 -16.05 -21.38
CA LYS A 315 -13.94 -15.09 -21.30
C LYS A 315 -13.22 -15.04 -22.64
N THR A 316 -13.10 -13.85 -23.21
CA THR A 316 -12.32 -13.64 -24.44
C THR A 316 -10.86 -14.01 -24.19
N PRO A 317 -10.23 -14.90 -24.97
CA PRO A 317 -8.80 -15.18 -24.87
C PRO A 317 -7.93 -13.93 -25.07
N LEU A 318 -6.67 -13.99 -24.65
CA LEU A 318 -5.70 -12.97 -25.05
C LEU A 318 -5.26 -13.26 -26.49
N SER A 319 -5.00 -12.22 -27.26
CA SER A 319 -4.34 -12.34 -28.57
C SER A 319 -2.86 -12.70 -28.40
N ASP A 320 -2.23 -13.22 -29.46
CA ASP A 320 -0.80 -13.57 -29.44
C ASP A 320 0.09 -12.37 -29.04
N LYS A 321 -0.28 -11.16 -29.49
CA LYS A 321 0.43 -9.92 -29.14
C LYS A 321 0.33 -9.63 -27.63
N GLU A 322 -0.87 -9.68 -27.07
CA GLU A 322 -1.09 -9.42 -25.64
C GLU A 322 -0.36 -10.46 -24.78
N LEU A 323 -0.34 -11.73 -25.21
CA LEU A 323 0.42 -12.79 -24.55
C LEU A 323 1.92 -12.51 -24.56
N GLU A 324 2.47 -12.05 -25.69
CA GLU A 324 3.88 -11.70 -25.82
C GLU A 324 4.26 -10.53 -24.91
N GLU A 325 3.41 -9.50 -24.83
CA GLU A 325 3.64 -8.31 -24.00
C GLU A 325 3.60 -8.63 -22.49
N VAL A 326 2.63 -9.43 -22.05
CA VAL A 326 2.55 -9.85 -20.65
C VAL A 326 3.70 -10.78 -20.28
N LYS A 327 4.06 -11.73 -21.16
CA LYS A 327 5.20 -12.64 -20.91
C LYS A 327 6.53 -11.90 -20.87
N PHE A 328 6.70 -10.83 -21.64
CA PHE A 328 7.89 -9.98 -21.54
C PHE A 328 8.09 -9.42 -20.12
N LEU A 329 7.01 -8.99 -19.46
CA LEU A 329 7.08 -8.54 -18.06
C LEU A 329 7.56 -9.67 -17.15
N PHE A 330 6.93 -10.84 -17.26
CA PHE A 330 7.29 -12.02 -16.47
C PHE A 330 8.77 -12.37 -16.63
N ASP A 331 9.25 -12.48 -17.87
CA ASP A 331 10.64 -12.85 -18.16
C ASP A 331 11.61 -11.81 -17.59
N GLN A 332 11.34 -10.53 -17.80
CA GLN A 332 12.24 -9.47 -17.34
C GLN A 332 12.29 -9.36 -15.81
N TRP A 333 11.14 -9.40 -15.14
CA TRP A 333 11.09 -9.32 -13.68
C TRP A 333 11.66 -10.57 -13.01
N SER A 334 11.43 -11.75 -13.60
CA SER A 334 12.08 -13.00 -13.16
C SER A 334 13.59 -12.92 -13.28
N ASN A 335 14.12 -12.34 -14.37
CA ASN A 335 15.55 -12.12 -14.54
C ASN A 335 16.10 -11.13 -13.50
N PHE A 336 15.42 -9.99 -13.25
CA PHE A 336 15.83 -9.07 -12.19
C PHE A 336 15.82 -9.73 -10.81
N HIS A 337 14.84 -10.58 -10.53
CA HIS A 337 14.80 -11.33 -9.28
C HIS A 337 15.97 -12.32 -9.17
N ALA A 338 16.22 -13.11 -10.22
CA ALA A 338 17.31 -14.08 -10.27
C ALA A 338 18.70 -13.43 -10.14
N GLU A 339 18.89 -12.22 -10.67
CA GLU A 339 20.11 -11.43 -10.55
C GLU A 339 20.25 -10.70 -9.19
N GLY A 340 19.27 -10.82 -8.29
CA GLY A 340 19.27 -10.13 -7.00
C GLY A 340 18.98 -8.62 -7.10
N LYS A 341 18.44 -8.15 -8.22
CA LYS A 341 18.06 -6.75 -8.46
C LYS A 341 16.64 -6.43 -8.02
N LEU A 342 15.75 -7.41 -7.99
CA LEU A 342 14.39 -7.26 -7.45
C LEU A 342 14.24 -8.23 -6.28
N ILE A 343 14.09 -7.72 -5.06
CA ILE A 343 14.15 -8.52 -3.84
C ILE A 343 12.91 -8.29 -2.99
N ILE A 344 12.40 -9.34 -2.34
CA ILE A 344 11.31 -9.24 -1.38
C ILE A 344 11.89 -9.36 0.03
N ARG A 345 11.60 -8.39 0.90
CA ARG A 345 12.10 -8.35 2.29
C ARG A 345 10.96 -8.01 3.26
N PRO A 346 10.16 -9.01 3.69
CA PRO A 346 9.15 -8.79 4.72
C PRO A 346 9.80 -8.46 6.07
N HIS A 347 9.07 -7.75 6.93
CA HIS A 347 9.50 -7.47 8.31
C HIS A 347 8.29 -7.35 9.26
N PRO A 348 8.31 -7.94 10.46
CA PRO A 348 7.17 -7.90 11.40
C PRO A 348 6.74 -6.48 11.81
N PHE A 349 7.67 -5.53 11.80
CA PHE A 349 7.39 -4.11 12.11
C PHE A 349 6.22 -3.53 11.29
N TRP A 350 6.07 -3.93 10.02
CA TRP A 350 5.03 -3.40 9.16
C TRP A 350 3.60 -3.72 9.64
N THR A 351 3.44 -4.77 10.44
CA THR A 351 2.16 -5.24 11.01
C THR A 351 2.04 -5.01 12.52
N MET A 352 2.93 -4.21 13.11
CA MET A 352 2.78 -3.73 14.50
C MET A 352 1.74 -2.61 14.60
N GLY A 353 1.20 -2.38 15.81
CA GLY A 353 0.09 -1.45 16.06
C GLY A 353 0.47 0.03 16.13
N GLY A 354 1.76 0.34 16.01
CA GLY A 354 2.32 1.67 16.22
C GLY A 354 2.68 2.44 14.95
N SER A 355 3.05 3.71 15.17
CA SER A 355 3.58 4.60 14.14
C SER A 355 5.03 4.29 13.77
N TYR A 356 5.49 4.85 12.66
CA TYR A 356 6.88 4.75 12.23
C TYR A 356 7.83 5.62 13.05
N TRP A 357 7.33 6.54 13.89
CA TRP A 357 8.17 7.23 14.87
C TRP A 357 8.88 6.24 15.81
N ARG A 358 8.30 5.06 16.01
CA ARG A 358 8.86 4.00 16.84
C ARG A 358 9.95 3.20 16.15
N LEU A 359 10.09 3.29 14.81
CA LEU A 359 10.99 2.46 14.00
C LEU A 359 12.44 2.42 14.53
N PRO A 360 13.09 3.54 14.87
CA PRO A 360 14.48 3.51 15.35
C PRO A 360 14.67 2.79 16.69
N HIS A 361 13.60 2.66 17.48
CA HIS A 361 13.63 2.09 18.83
C HIS A 361 13.16 0.64 18.85
N VAL A 362 12.16 0.30 18.04
CA VAL A 362 11.48 -1.01 18.06
C VAL A 362 12.07 -1.97 17.02
N ALA A 363 12.56 -1.47 15.90
CA ALA A 363 13.20 -2.28 14.86
C ALA A 363 14.46 -1.57 14.33
N PRO A 364 15.50 -1.40 15.18
CA PRO A 364 16.72 -0.71 14.79
C PRO A 364 17.45 -1.39 13.63
N ASP A 365 17.35 -2.72 13.51
CA ASP A 365 17.88 -3.48 12.38
C ASP A 365 17.23 -3.07 11.05
N LEU A 366 15.90 -2.93 11.02
CA LEU A 366 15.20 -2.41 9.85
C LEU A 366 15.54 -0.94 9.59
N PHE A 367 15.64 -0.13 10.63
CA PHE A 367 16.01 1.29 10.50
C PHE A 367 17.39 1.47 9.86
N GLU A 368 18.40 0.75 10.35
CA GLU A 368 19.74 0.77 9.77
C GLU A 368 19.76 0.19 8.34
N ASP A 369 19.02 -0.90 8.07
CA ASP A 369 18.89 -1.40 6.70
C ASP A 369 18.31 -0.32 5.78
N LEU A 370 17.22 0.37 6.14
CA LEU A 370 16.60 1.41 5.31
C LEU A 370 17.49 2.63 5.05
N LYS A 371 18.50 2.91 5.89
CA LYS A 371 19.49 3.98 5.62
C LYS A 371 20.37 3.68 4.42
N GLU A 372 20.55 2.41 4.05
CA GLU A 372 21.31 2.03 2.84
C GLU A 372 20.58 2.40 1.54
N SER A 373 19.28 2.67 1.61
CA SER A 373 18.46 3.01 0.45
C SER A 373 18.70 4.45 -0.01
N GLU A 374 18.79 4.67 -1.32
CA GLU A 374 18.82 6.01 -1.91
C GLU A 374 17.45 6.69 -1.85
N LEU A 375 16.38 5.89 -1.74
CA LEU A 375 15.00 6.30 -1.56
C LEU A 375 14.19 5.18 -0.92
N VAL A 376 13.35 5.50 0.07
CA VAL A 376 12.33 4.63 0.64
C VAL A 376 10.96 5.21 0.29
N LEU A 377 10.25 4.54 -0.60
CA LEU A 377 8.91 4.90 -1.06
C LEU A 377 7.86 4.18 -0.21
N PHE A 378 7.02 4.94 0.48
CA PHE A 378 5.89 4.47 1.26
C PHE A 378 4.59 4.62 0.47
N LYS A 379 3.98 3.49 0.08
CA LYS A 379 2.73 3.46 -0.69
C LYS A 379 1.50 3.57 0.20
N GLY A 380 0.48 4.28 -0.25
CA GLY A 380 -0.86 4.20 0.30
C GLY A 380 -1.12 4.96 1.60
N ASP A 381 -2.37 4.91 2.03
CA ASP A 381 -2.90 5.71 3.13
C ASP A 381 -2.42 5.21 4.50
N LEU A 382 -2.36 3.89 4.72
CA LEU A 382 -1.92 3.33 6.00
C LEU A 382 -0.45 3.67 6.29
N ASN A 383 0.44 3.56 5.30
CA ASN A 383 1.84 3.92 5.49
C ASN A 383 1.99 5.42 5.80
N TYR A 384 1.19 6.30 5.18
CA TYR A 384 1.18 7.73 5.52
C TYR A 384 0.65 8.00 6.94
N ARG A 385 -0.42 7.30 7.35
CA ARG A 385 -0.93 7.36 8.72
C ARG A 385 0.13 6.90 9.72
N LYS A 386 0.85 5.81 9.44
CA LYS A 386 1.97 5.36 10.28
C LYS A 386 3.13 6.34 10.31
N LEU A 387 3.50 6.95 9.18
CA LEU A 387 4.51 8.01 9.11
C LEU A 387 4.14 9.20 10.01
N THR A 388 2.87 9.60 9.99
CA THR A 388 2.36 10.80 10.68
C THR A 388 1.66 10.50 12.01
N ASN A 389 1.79 9.27 12.52
CA ASN A 389 1.12 8.76 13.73
C ASN A 389 -0.41 8.89 13.74
N ASP A 390 -1.05 9.02 12.57
CA ASP A 390 -2.50 9.21 12.44
C ASP A 390 -2.99 10.36 13.36
N ALA A 391 -2.17 11.41 13.45
CA ALA A 391 -2.37 12.49 14.41
C ALA A 391 -3.10 13.68 13.80
N ALA A 392 -3.82 14.41 14.65
CA ALA A 392 -4.56 15.61 14.31
C ALA A 392 -3.61 16.82 14.17
N TRP A 393 -2.66 16.72 13.26
CA TRP A 393 -1.74 17.80 12.91
C TRP A 393 -2.49 19.02 12.36
N ASP A 394 -1.90 20.19 12.52
CA ASP A 394 -2.23 21.33 11.65
C ASP A 394 -1.92 20.92 10.20
N PRO A 395 -2.86 21.06 9.25
CA PRO A 395 -2.64 20.64 7.85
C PRO A 395 -1.45 21.29 7.16
N THR A 396 -1.01 22.45 7.65
CA THR A 396 0.16 23.18 7.14
C THR A 396 1.48 22.75 7.78
N THR A 397 1.43 21.85 8.79
CA THR A 397 2.64 21.28 9.41
C THR A 397 3.54 20.69 8.31
N PRO A 398 4.83 21.00 8.25
CA PRO A 398 5.71 20.41 7.25
C PRO A 398 5.79 18.88 7.37
N PHE A 399 5.79 18.17 6.24
CA PHE A 399 5.93 16.71 6.22
C PHE A 399 7.17 16.23 6.98
N THR A 400 8.30 16.93 6.81
CA THR A 400 9.56 16.70 7.52
C THR A 400 9.45 16.76 9.05
N THR A 401 8.50 17.55 9.57
CA THR A 401 8.20 17.63 11.02
C THR A 401 7.28 16.49 11.44
N ALA A 402 6.25 16.21 10.64
CA ALA A 402 5.22 15.23 10.97
C ALA A 402 5.73 13.78 10.99
N ILE A 403 6.80 13.47 10.24
CA ILE A 403 7.43 12.14 10.24
C ILE A 403 8.52 11.95 11.30
N GLY A 404 8.79 12.99 12.11
CA GLY A 404 9.61 12.93 13.31
C GLY A 404 10.99 12.28 13.09
N PRO A 405 11.30 11.13 13.73
CA PRO A 405 12.60 10.46 13.60
C PRO A 405 12.98 10.01 12.19
N LEU A 406 12.05 9.98 11.23
CA LEU A 406 12.33 9.70 9.81
C LEU A 406 12.54 10.98 8.98
N GLY A 407 12.49 12.15 9.63
CA GLY A 407 12.66 13.46 9.01
C GLY A 407 14.11 13.80 8.66
N PRO A 408 14.46 15.10 8.63
CA PRO A 408 15.82 15.57 8.40
C PRO A 408 16.83 14.90 9.34
N HIS A 409 18.03 14.61 8.83
CA HIS A 409 19.13 13.95 9.56
C HIS A 409 18.86 12.51 10.05
N SER A 410 17.77 11.88 9.62
CA SER A 410 17.47 10.47 9.93
C SER A 410 18.40 9.47 9.23
N GLY A 411 19.08 9.90 8.17
CA GLY A 411 19.79 9.02 7.23
C GLY A 411 18.87 8.33 6.22
N ILE A 412 17.56 8.60 6.22
CA ILE A 412 16.59 7.99 5.31
C ILE A 412 16.00 9.06 4.39
N ARG A 413 16.02 8.80 3.07
CA ARG A 413 15.23 9.59 2.12
C ARG A 413 13.83 9.00 2.01
N ALA A 414 12.88 9.61 2.70
CA ALA A 414 11.50 9.12 2.75
C ALA A 414 10.64 9.85 1.70
N MET A 415 9.92 9.10 0.87
CA MET A 415 8.88 9.62 -0.01
C MET A 415 7.58 8.88 0.26
N SER A 416 6.46 9.57 0.31
CA SER A 416 5.14 8.94 0.45
C SER A 416 4.26 9.22 -0.76
N PHE A 417 3.68 8.18 -1.35
CA PHE A 417 2.62 8.27 -2.34
C PHE A 417 1.30 7.93 -1.67
N ARG A 418 0.46 8.94 -1.46
CA ARG A 418 -0.76 8.75 -0.70
C ARG A 418 -1.95 9.35 -1.41
N THR A 419 -2.83 8.47 -1.89
CA THR A 419 -4.23 8.82 -2.12
C THR A 419 -4.91 9.01 -0.75
N CYS A 420 -5.55 10.15 -0.52
CA CYS A 420 -6.09 10.56 0.77
C CYS A 420 -7.35 9.73 1.12
N LYS A 421 -7.24 8.84 2.12
CA LYS A 421 -8.30 7.95 2.62
C LYS A 421 -8.49 8.05 4.15
N ALA A 422 -7.99 9.14 4.77
CA ALA A 422 -8.03 9.36 6.22
C ALA A 422 -7.92 10.84 6.59
N ASP A 423 -8.39 11.20 7.80
CA ASP A 423 -8.43 12.56 8.33
C ASP A 423 -7.07 13.29 8.36
N VAL A 424 -6.00 12.56 8.67
CA VAL A 424 -4.65 13.12 8.79
C VAL A 424 -4.20 13.66 7.45
N VAL A 425 -3.62 14.86 7.42
CA VAL A 425 -2.94 15.44 6.27
C VAL A 425 -1.98 16.51 6.77
N VAL A 426 -0.82 16.63 6.12
CA VAL A 426 0.21 17.62 6.45
C VAL A 426 0.82 18.17 5.16
N GLY A 427 1.56 19.28 5.26
CA GLY A 427 2.28 19.91 4.15
C GLY A 427 1.39 20.72 3.19
N LEU A 428 0.13 20.95 3.51
CA LEU A 428 -0.76 21.72 2.64
C LEU A 428 -0.39 23.21 2.60
N PRO A 429 -0.62 23.90 1.47
CA PRO A 429 -0.60 25.36 1.43
C PRO A 429 -1.61 25.96 2.42
N ALA A 430 -1.25 27.09 3.02
CA ALA A 430 -2.15 27.82 3.92
C ALA A 430 -3.48 28.16 3.21
N GLY A 431 -4.61 27.88 3.88
CA GLY A 431 -5.95 28.12 3.34
C GLY A 431 -6.53 26.97 2.52
N LYS A 432 -5.72 25.96 2.12
CA LYS A 432 -6.19 24.88 1.24
C LYS A 432 -7.17 23.92 1.94
N ASP A 433 -6.92 23.57 3.20
CA ASP A 433 -7.86 22.75 3.98
C ASP A 433 -9.20 23.47 4.16
N GLU A 434 -9.18 24.77 4.45
CA GLU A 434 -10.38 25.59 4.61
C GLU A 434 -11.18 25.70 3.30
N GLU A 435 -10.50 25.85 2.17
CA GLU A 435 -11.11 25.83 0.84
C GLU A 435 -11.83 24.50 0.60
N LEU A 436 -11.14 23.38 0.76
CA LEU A 436 -11.69 22.05 0.50
C LEU A 436 -12.82 21.71 1.48
N ARG A 437 -12.70 22.08 2.76
CA ARG A 437 -13.78 21.91 3.74
C ARG A 437 -15.02 22.74 3.41
N LYS A 438 -14.90 23.91 2.76
CA LYS A 438 -16.07 24.66 2.27
C LYS A 438 -16.76 23.97 1.09
N VAL A 439 -15.98 23.39 0.18
CA VAL A 439 -16.52 22.71 -1.01
C VAL A 439 -17.18 21.37 -0.63
N TYR A 440 -16.55 20.60 0.26
CA TYR A 440 -16.97 19.24 0.59
C TYR A 440 -17.69 19.12 1.95
N GLY A 441 -17.70 20.16 2.79
CA GLY A 441 -18.28 20.14 4.15
C GLY A 441 -19.81 20.30 4.22
N GLY A 442 -20.51 20.23 3.09
CA GLY A 442 -21.98 20.33 3.01
C GLY A 442 -22.76 19.14 3.63
N SER A 443 -22.06 18.11 4.11
CA SER A 443 -22.61 16.89 4.72
C SER A 443 -22.90 17.00 6.22
N GLY A 444 -22.54 18.10 6.88
CA GLY A 444 -22.89 18.37 8.28
C GLY A 444 -21.97 17.75 9.34
N SER A 445 -20.90 17.01 8.97
CA SER A 445 -19.95 16.43 9.93
C SER A 445 -18.97 17.44 10.52
N GLY A 446 -18.61 18.50 9.77
CA GLY A 446 -17.60 19.47 10.17
C GLY A 446 -16.15 18.94 10.16
N GLY A 447 -15.92 17.69 9.73
CA GLY A 447 -14.61 17.05 9.58
C GLY A 447 -13.94 17.32 8.22
N ARG A 448 -12.89 16.54 7.88
CA ARG A 448 -12.15 16.61 6.60
C ARG A 448 -12.62 15.54 5.61
N GLU A 449 -13.90 15.54 5.25
CA GLU A 449 -14.44 14.51 4.34
C GLU A 449 -13.76 14.43 2.98
N TRP A 450 -13.24 15.54 2.49
CA TRP A 450 -12.43 15.55 1.28
C TRP A 450 -11.21 14.63 1.41
N ALA A 451 -10.58 14.57 2.60
CA ALA A 451 -9.34 13.86 2.88
C ALA A 451 -9.51 12.34 3.03
N TRP A 452 -10.75 11.83 3.03
CA TRP A 452 -11.00 10.38 2.95
C TRP A 452 -11.90 9.96 1.79
N SER A 453 -12.06 10.83 0.79
CA SER A 453 -12.83 10.53 -0.41
C SER A 453 -12.09 9.62 -1.40
N GLY A 454 -10.77 9.51 -1.29
CA GLY A 454 -9.92 8.87 -2.30
C GLY A 454 -9.70 9.69 -3.57
N LYS A 455 -10.26 10.91 -3.64
CA LYS A 455 -10.14 11.80 -4.82
C LYS A 455 -8.83 12.58 -4.86
N TRP A 456 -8.30 12.94 -3.70
CA TRP A 456 -7.12 13.79 -3.56
C TRP A 456 -5.90 12.97 -3.22
N ALA A 457 -4.72 13.47 -3.56
CA ALA A 457 -3.45 12.84 -3.24
C ALA A 457 -2.41 13.83 -2.72
N VAL A 458 -1.40 13.29 -2.04
CA VAL A 458 -0.17 13.99 -1.68
C VAL A 458 1.03 13.12 -2.02
N ILE A 459 2.06 13.76 -2.57
CA ILE A 459 3.39 13.21 -2.79
C ILE A 459 4.36 14.06 -1.96
N SER A 460 4.80 13.52 -0.84
CA SER A 460 5.64 14.24 0.12
C SER A 460 7.02 13.62 0.24
N PHE A 461 8.06 14.45 0.23
CA PHE A 461 9.46 14.01 0.28
C PHE A 461 10.20 14.62 1.47
N SER A 462 11.09 13.84 2.09
CA SER A 462 12.02 14.29 3.10
C SER A 462 13.40 13.69 2.80
N ASP A 463 14.37 14.54 2.51
CA ASP A 463 15.77 14.11 2.39
C ASP A 463 16.42 14.05 3.77
N GLY A 464 16.32 12.90 4.44
CA GLY A 464 16.99 12.67 5.72
C GLY A 464 18.50 12.46 5.61
N LYS A 465 19.07 12.41 4.39
CA LYS A 465 20.52 12.28 4.14
C LYS A 465 21.21 13.63 3.87
N ALA A 466 20.44 14.71 3.71
CA ALA A 466 20.94 16.05 3.44
C ALA A 466 21.53 16.76 4.67
#